data_AF-A0A351A0P4-F1
#
_entry.id   AF-A0A351A0P4-F1
#
_cell.length_a   1.000
_cell.length_b   1.000
_cell.length_c   1.000
_cell.angle_alpha   90.00
_cell.angle_beta   90.00
_cell.angle_gamma   90.00
#
_symmetry.space_group_name_H-M   'P 1'
#
loop_
_entity.id
_entity.type
_entity.pdbx_description
1 polymer ?
#
loop_
_entity_poly.entity_id
_entity_poly.type
_entity_poly.pdbx_seq_one_letter_code
_entity_poly.pdbx_strand_id
1 'polypeptide(L)'
;MDEHMLRAATKARSALSVLAAELGEPSPDMAQALAIIEQMLGDIEAGRHPLDRPDDWPQRDRWPDRPHWDRWRWAIKTLAVASGTTAYCSPKYEYMRVDTRQARSDALTGAFLTLQT
;
A
#
# COMPACT_ATOMS: atom_id res chain seq x y z
N MET A 1 19.33 5.68 -6.25
CA MET A 1 18.16 5.11 -5.56
C MET A 1 18.63 4.42 -4.30
N ASP A 2 17.94 4.63 -3.19
CA ASP A 2 18.30 4.07 -1.89
C ASP A 2 18.12 2.54 -1.90
N GLU A 3 19.19 1.79 -1.61
CA GLU A 3 19.19 0.32 -1.57
C GLU A 3 18.17 -0.21 -0.53
N HIS A 4 17.90 0.56 0.52
CA HIS A 4 16.89 0.24 1.51
C HIS A 4 15.48 0.32 0.93
N MET A 5 15.17 1.34 0.12
CA MET A 5 13.86 1.45 -0.55
C MET A 5 13.62 0.34 -1.55
N LEU A 6 14.63 -0.03 -2.34
CA LEU A 6 14.51 -1.14 -3.29
C LEU A 6 14.23 -2.46 -2.56
N ARG A 7 14.98 -2.73 -1.49
CA ARG A 7 14.78 -3.92 -0.65
C ARG A 7 13.40 -3.93 0.01
N ALA A 8 12.93 -2.78 0.49
CA ALA A 8 11.59 -2.64 1.07
C ALA A 8 10.51 -2.92 0.00
N ALA A 9 10.64 -2.36 -1.19
CA ALA A 9 9.70 -2.57 -2.29
C ALA A 9 9.64 -4.03 -2.74
N THR A 10 10.78 -4.73 -2.86
CA THR A 10 10.78 -6.16 -3.19
C THR A 10 10.10 -7.01 -2.11
N LYS A 11 10.33 -6.70 -0.83
CA LYS A 11 9.66 -7.40 0.28
C LYS A 11 8.16 -7.14 0.28
N ALA A 12 7.76 -5.88 0.09
CA ALA A 12 6.38 -5.46 -0.04
C ALA A 12 5.66 -6.15 -1.20
N ARG A 13 6.35 -6.35 -2.34
CA ARG A 13 5.80 -7.10 -3.48
C ARG A 13 5.52 -8.55 -3.13
N SER A 14 6.45 -9.23 -2.47
CA SER A 14 6.24 -10.60 -2.01
C SER A 14 5.07 -10.71 -1.03
N ALA A 15 4.96 -9.76 -0.10
CA ALA A 15 3.84 -9.68 0.84
C ALA A 15 2.49 -9.44 0.12
N LEU A 16 2.47 -8.60 -0.90
CA LEU A 16 1.28 -8.31 -1.70
C LEU A 16 0.81 -9.54 -2.49
N SER A 17 1.73 -10.31 -3.06
CA SER A 17 1.41 -11.57 -3.73
C SER A 17 0.78 -12.59 -2.78
N VAL A 18 1.27 -12.68 -1.53
CA VAL A 18 0.68 -13.54 -0.50
C VAL A 18 -0.73 -13.03 -0.13
N LEU A 19 -0.90 -11.73 0.05
CA LEU A 19 -2.20 -11.11 0.31
C LEU A 19 -3.21 -11.41 -0.81
N ALA A 20 -2.83 -11.23 -2.06
CA ALA A 20 -3.69 -11.50 -3.20
C ALA A 20 -4.10 -12.98 -3.29
N ALA A 21 -3.18 -13.91 -2.98
CA ALA A 21 -3.46 -15.34 -3.00
C ALA A 21 -4.43 -15.75 -1.86
N GLU A 22 -4.29 -15.17 -0.67
CA GLU A 22 -5.11 -15.49 0.50
C GLU A 22 -6.52 -14.88 0.44
N LEU A 23 -6.68 -13.75 -0.25
CA LEU A 23 -7.96 -13.02 -0.33
C LEU A 23 -8.96 -13.63 -1.33
N GLY A 24 -8.55 -14.57 -2.18
CA GLY A 24 -9.42 -15.17 -3.20
C GLY A 24 -9.78 -14.20 -4.32
N GLU A 25 -10.98 -14.33 -4.91
CA GLU A 25 -11.43 -13.44 -5.99
C GLU A 25 -11.59 -12.00 -5.47
N PRO A 26 -10.80 -11.03 -5.98
CA PRO A 26 -10.83 -9.67 -5.45
C PRO A 26 -12.11 -8.94 -5.87
N SER A 27 -12.71 -8.20 -4.93
CA SER A 27 -13.76 -7.23 -5.27
C SER A 27 -13.16 -6.12 -6.14
N PRO A 28 -13.98 -5.35 -6.88
CA PRO A 28 -13.49 -4.24 -7.69
C PRO A 28 -12.59 -3.27 -6.92
N ASP A 29 -12.96 -2.94 -5.68
CA ASP A 29 -12.16 -2.08 -4.80
C ASP A 29 -10.83 -2.73 -4.40
N MET A 30 -10.82 -4.05 -4.13
CA MET A 30 -9.59 -4.79 -3.83
C MET A 30 -8.66 -4.83 -5.03
N ALA A 31 -9.18 -5.14 -6.22
CA ALA A 31 -8.40 -5.19 -7.44
C ALA A 31 -7.76 -3.83 -7.75
N GLN A 32 -8.52 -2.75 -7.56
CA GLN A 32 -7.99 -1.39 -7.70
C GLN A 32 -6.93 -1.08 -6.64
N ALA A 33 -7.13 -1.49 -5.39
CA ALA A 33 -6.16 -1.29 -4.31
C ALA A 33 -4.85 -2.06 -4.57
N LEU A 34 -4.93 -3.32 -5.02
CA LEU A 34 -3.77 -4.11 -5.42
C LEU A 34 -2.99 -3.42 -6.55
N ALA A 35 -3.68 -3.04 -7.63
CA ALA A 35 -3.06 -2.39 -8.78
C ALA A 35 -2.33 -1.08 -8.41
N ILE A 36 -2.90 -0.30 -7.49
CA ILE A 36 -2.28 0.93 -6.98
C ILE A 36 -0.97 0.63 -6.25
N ILE A 37 -0.96 -0.37 -5.36
CA ILE A 37 0.26 -0.74 -4.62
C ILE A 37 1.29 -1.38 -5.55
N GLU A 38 0.89 -2.29 -6.44
CA GLU A 38 1.77 -2.92 -7.44
C GLU A 38 2.47 -1.88 -8.31
N GLN A 39 1.72 -0.89 -8.77
CA GLN A 39 2.24 0.19 -9.59
C GLN A 39 3.32 1.00 -8.86
N MET A 40 3.09 1.32 -7.59
CA MET A 40 4.06 2.06 -6.80
C MET A 40 5.32 1.25 -6.49
N LEU A 41 5.16 -0.04 -6.19
CA LEU A 41 6.29 -0.94 -6.03
C LEU A 41 7.09 -1.03 -7.31
N GLY A 42 6.42 -1.08 -8.47
CA GLY A 42 7.09 -1.05 -9.78
C GLY A 42 7.81 0.27 -10.08
N ASP A 43 7.27 1.40 -9.63
CA ASP A 43 7.94 2.70 -9.76
C ASP A 43 9.20 2.76 -8.88
N ILE A 44 9.13 2.32 -7.63
CA ILE A 44 10.29 2.23 -6.72
C ILE A 44 11.32 1.26 -7.28
N GLU A 45 10.95 0.08 -7.76
CA GLU A 45 11.90 -0.87 -8.36
C GLU A 45 12.58 -0.30 -9.61
N ALA A 46 11.88 0.56 -10.36
CA ALA A 46 12.37 1.15 -11.60
C ALA A 46 13.17 2.46 -11.41
N GLY A 47 13.46 2.90 -10.19
CA GLY A 47 14.22 4.14 -10.00
C GLY A 47 13.38 5.39 -9.83
N ARG A 48 12.05 5.30 -9.94
CA ARG A 48 11.16 6.44 -9.98
C ARG A 48 10.56 6.71 -8.61
N HIS A 49 10.46 7.98 -8.24
CA HIS A 49 9.70 8.31 -7.05
C HIS A 49 8.21 8.17 -7.37
N PRO A 50 7.40 7.47 -6.56
CA PRO A 50 5.95 7.37 -6.76
C PRO A 50 5.19 8.72 -6.81
N LEU A 51 5.86 9.81 -6.41
CA LEU A 51 5.33 11.18 -6.42
C LEU A 51 5.68 11.93 -7.72
N ASP A 52 6.57 11.39 -8.55
CA ASP A 52 6.93 11.98 -9.85
C ASP A 52 5.86 11.72 -10.92
N ARG A 53 4.90 10.83 -10.62
CA ARG A 53 3.82 10.48 -11.54
C ARG A 53 2.75 11.58 -11.55
N PRO A 54 2.12 11.89 -12.69
CA PRO A 54 0.96 12.77 -12.71
C PRO A 54 -0.15 12.21 -11.82
N ASP A 55 -0.72 13.07 -10.95
CA ASP A 55 -1.81 12.68 -10.07
C ASP A 55 -3.17 12.73 -10.77
N ASP A 56 -3.62 11.59 -11.26
CA ASP A 56 -4.95 11.37 -11.82
C ASP A 56 -5.98 10.83 -10.81
N TRP A 57 -5.78 11.01 -9.48
CA TRP A 57 -6.60 10.36 -8.47
C TRP A 57 -7.97 11.04 -8.34
N PRO A 58 -9.09 10.32 -8.56
CA PRO A 58 -10.42 10.93 -8.54
C PRO A 58 -10.94 11.23 -7.12
N GLN A 59 -10.34 10.68 -6.06
CA GLN A 59 -10.83 10.81 -4.67
C GLN A 59 -9.94 11.76 -3.84
N ARG A 60 -9.55 12.87 -4.46
CA ARG A 60 -8.57 13.84 -3.98
C ARG A 60 -9.04 14.73 -2.81
N ASP A 61 -10.28 14.55 -2.38
CA ASP A 61 -11.01 15.51 -1.54
C ASP A 61 -10.59 15.51 -0.06
N ARG A 62 -9.74 14.57 0.37
CA ARG A 62 -9.42 14.40 1.80
C ARG A 62 -8.13 15.09 2.23
N TRP A 63 -7.07 15.07 1.41
CA TRP A 63 -5.78 15.72 1.67
C TRP A 63 -5.27 16.46 0.42
N PRO A 64 -5.78 17.68 0.16
CA PRO A 64 -5.49 18.43 -1.06
C PRO A 64 -4.00 18.79 -1.22
N ASP A 65 -3.24 18.87 -0.11
CA ASP A 65 -1.83 19.25 -0.12
C ASP A 65 -0.89 18.09 -0.51
N ARG A 66 -1.35 16.82 -0.40
CA ARG A 66 -0.55 15.62 -0.72
C ARG A 66 -1.43 14.51 -1.32
N PRO A 67 -1.90 14.69 -2.55
CA PRO A 67 -2.98 13.86 -3.08
C PRO A 67 -2.54 12.43 -3.48
N HIS A 68 -1.25 12.21 -3.77
CA HIS A 68 -0.68 10.87 -3.91
C HIS A 68 -0.80 10.03 -2.64
N TRP A 69 -0.82 10.68 -1.46
CA TRP A 69 -0.94 9.97 -0.18
C TRP A 69 -2.37 9.54 0.10
N ASP A 70 -3.38 10.24 -0.43
CA ASP A 70 -4.77 9.80 -0.36
C ASP A 70 -4.99 8.49 -1.12
N ARG A 71 -4.41 8.40 -2.32
CA ARG A 71 -4.41 7.18 -3.13
C ARG A 71 -3.76 6.02 -2.38
N TRP A 72 -2.60 6.28 -1.77
CA TRP A 72 -1.84 5.26 -1.06
C TRP A 72 -2.53 4.79 0.22
N ARG A 73 -3.04 5.73 1.01
CA ARG A 73 -3.83 5.45 2.20
C ARG A 73 -5.10 4.66 1.87
N TRP A 74 -5.80 5.04 0.80
CA TRP A 74 -7.01 4.35 0.39
C TRP A 74 -6.70 2.88 0.07
N ALA A 75 -5.70 2.62 -0.77
CA ALA A 75 -5.35 1.26 -1.14
C ALA A 75 -4.96 0.38 0.07
N ILE A 76 -4.12 0.91 0.96
CA ILE A 76 -3.70 0.20 2.17
C ILE A 76 -4.89 -0.08 3.10
N LYS A 77 -5.81 0.89 3.25
CA LYS A 77 -7.03 0.70 4.07
C LYS A 77 -7.98 -0.32 3.46
N THR A 78 -8.17 -0.29 2.15
CA THR A 78 -9.03 -1.23 1.43
C THR A 78 -8.50 -2.66 1.58
N LEU A 79 -7.20 -2.88 1.37
CA LEU A 79 -6.60 -4.19 1.58
C LEU A 79 -6.64 -4.62 3.04
N ALA A 80 -6.45 -3.69 3.97
CA ALA A 80 -6.55 -3.98 5.40
C ALA A 80 -7.95 -4.49 5.75
N VAL A 81 -9.00 -3.77 5.35
CA VAL A 81 -10.39 -4.16 5.58
C VAL A 81 -10.70 -5.51 4.94
N ALA A 82 -10.26 -5.73 3.69
CA ALA A 82 -10.40 -7.00 3.00
C ALA A 82 -9.74 -8.17 3.74
N SER A 83 -8.60 -7.92 4.37
CA SER A 83 -7.84 -8.90 5.15
C SER A 83 -8.35 -9.06 6.59
N GLY A 84 -9.49 -8.44 6.92
CA GLY A 84 -10.07 -8.44 8.26
C GLY A 84 -9.25 -7.66 9.28
N THR A 85 -8.36 -6.76 8.84
CA THR A 85 -7.57 -5.88 9.71
C THR A 85 -7.99 -4.42 9.58
N THR A 86 -7.54 -3.59 10.51
CA THR A 86 -7.71 -2.13 10.41
C THR A 86 -6.35 -1.48 10.26
N ALA A 87 -6.13 -0.77 9.15
CA ALA A 87 -4.96 0.07 8.95
C ALA A 87 -5.24 1.52 9.38
N TYR A 88 -4.43 2.00 10.32
CA TYR A 88 -4.34 3.40 10.68
C TYR A 88 -3.19 4.04 9.91
N CYS A 89 -3.51 4.92 8.97
CA CYS A 89 -2.52 5.67 8.21
C CYS A 89 -2.49 7.11 8.75
N SER A 90 -1.32 7.56 9.20
CA SER A 90 -1.10 8.94 9.64
C SER A 90 0.10 9.55 8.91
N PRO A 91 0.01 10.84 8.52
CA PRO A 91 1.17 11.55 8.00
C PRO A 91 2.16 11.76 9.15
N LYS A 92 3.41 11.33 8.98
CA LYS A 92 4.48 11.63 9.92
C LYS A 92 5.68 12.14 9.13
N TYR A 93 5.86 13.46 9.13
CA TYR A 93 6.89 14.15 8.33
C TYR A 93 6.76 13.86 6.81
N GLU A 94 7.85 13.41 6.17
CA GLU A 94 7.94 13.09 4.74
C GLU A 94 7.50 11.66 4.42
N TYR A 95 7.03 10.89 5.40
CA TYR A 95 6.59 9.49 5.22
C TYR A 95 5.18 9.23 5.79
N MET A 96 4.50 8.23 5.22
CA MET A 96 3.21 7.76 5.71
C MET A 96 3.44 6.62 6.70
N ARG A 97 3.04 6.82 7.96
CA ARG A 97 3.05 5.75 8.96
C ARG A 97 1.77 4.94 8.83
N VAL A 98 1.92 3.63 8.67
CA VAL A 98 0.82 2.67 8.63
C VAL A 98 0.94 1.76 9.85
N ASP A 99 -0.07 1.73 10.70
CA ASP A 99 -0.17 0.81 11.83
C ASP A 99 -1.38 -0.12 11.57
N THR A 100 -1.20 -1.44 11.56
CA THR A 100 -2.31 -2.40 11.42
C THR A 100 -2.62 -3.06 12.76
N ARG A 101 -3.88 -3.05 13.19
CA ARG A 101 -4.33 -3.87 14.32
C ARG A 101 -4.98 -5.15 13.80
N GLN A 102 -4.23 -6.24 13.96
CA GLN A 102 -4.65 -7.66 13.93
C GLN A 102 -5.34 -8.10 12.62
N ALA A 103 -4.67 -8.94 11.82
CA ALA A 103 -5.27 -9.52 10.62
C ALA A 103 -5.89 -10.89 10.91
N ARG A 104 -6.77 -11.33 10.01
CA ARG A 104 -7.54 -12.58 10.13
C ARG A 104 -6.67 -13.86 10.13
N SER A 105 -5.39 -13.74 9.79
CA SER A 105 -4.40 -14.82 9.71
C SER A 105 -2.98 -14.30 10.05
N ASP A 106 -2.12 -15.17 10.57
CA ASP A 106 -0.71 -14.86 10.86
C ASP A 106 0.08 -14.54 9.57
N ALA A 107 -0.29 -15.16 8.45
CA ALA A 107 0.30 -14.86 7.14
C ALA A 107 -0.05 -13.45 6.65
N LEU A 108 -1.31 -13.04 6.84
CA LEU A 108 -1.77 -11.68 6.53
C LEU A 108 -1.10 -10.66 7.46
N THR A 109 -0.93 -11.00 8.74
CA THR A 109 -0.24 -10.14 9.71
C THR A 109 1.23 -9.92 9.33
N GLY A 110 1.94 -10.97 8.92
CA GLY A 110 3.33 -10.87 8.45
C GLY A 110 3.46 -10.05 7.16
N ALA A 111 2.52 -10.21 6.22
CA ALA A 111 2.49 -9.44 4.98
C ALA A 111 2.24 -7.94 5.25
N PHE A 112 1.28 -7.59 6.10
CA PHE A 112 1.01 -6.19 6.45
C PHE A 112 2.16 -5.52 7.20
N LEU A 113 2.81 -6.22 8.13
CA LEU A 113 3.99 -5.68 8.81
C LEU A 113 5.14 -5.40 7.84
N THR A 114 5.28 -6.24 6.81
CA THR A 114 6.28 -6.06 5.76
C THR A 114 5.97 -4.86 4.84
N LEU A 115 4.70 -4.51 4.68
CA LEU A 115 4.27 -3.31 3.96
C LEU A 115 4.47 -2.00 4.76
N GLN A 116 4.83 -2.07 6.05
CA GLN A 116 5.00 -0.91 6.95
C GLN A 116 6.46 -0.45 7.12
N THR A 117 7.43 -1.30 6.76
CA THR A 117 8.88 -1.04 6.84
C THR A 117 9.46 -0.62 5.50
#